data_AF-A0A429N860-F1
#
_entry.id   AF-A0A429N860-F1
#
_cell.length_a   1.000
_cell.length_b   1.000
_cell.length_c   1.000
_cell.angle_alpha   90.00
_cell.angle_beta   90.00
_cell.angle_gamma   90.00
#
_symmetry.space_group_name_H-M   'P 1'
#
loop_
_entity.id
_entity.type
_entity.pdbx_description
1 polymer ?
#
loop_
_entity_poly.entity_id
_entity_poly.type
_entity_poly.pdbx_seq_one_letter_code
_entity_poly.pdbx_strand_id
1 'polypeptide(L)'
;MTATTVHSVTVPRVTLPGVTTTKVPSTPTSAAALPHRDPAFDLPAQRRTRSDAPDWTDLTERVKDAGQYPTRAEAERVTRIVLSALGGHVTADERVELARALPDEAARVIASQIPVTRPLTAAEFVESVAARIDGSTPATARWDVSSVLSVVADLIDTDLLTRILAQLPAGYALLFGRAELSPAQ
;
A
#
# COMPACT_ATOMS: atom_id res chain seq x y z
N MET A 1 20.41 -22.19 39.26
CA MET A 1 19.65 -21.78 40.47
C MET A 1 19.83 -20.27 40.56
N THR A 2 18.89 -19.34 40.42
CA THR A 2 17.41 -19.24 40.55
C THR A 2 17.00 -17.95 39.80
N ALA A 3 16.07 -17.99 38.84
CA ALA A 3 14.63 -17.73 38.97
C ALA A 3 14.21 -16.28 38.60
N THR A 4 13.59 -16.19 37.41
CA THR A 4 12.93 -15.06 36.76
C THR A 4 11.81 -14.46 37.60
N THR A 5 11.75 -13.12 37.70
CA THR A 5 10.64 -12.38 38.31
C THR A 5 9.62 -11.99 37.24
N VAL A 6 8.37 -12.40 37.42
CA VAL A 6 7.23 -12.11 36.56
C VAL A 6 6.31 -11.13 37.30
N HIS A 7 6.09 -9.94 36.76
CA HIS A 7 5.08 -9.00 37.27
C HIS A 7 3.80 -9.16 36.44
N SER A 8 2.75 -9.72 37.05
CA SER A 8 1.42 -9.81 36.44
C SER A 8 0.57 -8.60 36.83
N VAL A 9 0.13 -7.86 35.81
CA VAL A 9 -0.82 -6.75 35.89
C VAL A 9 -2.21 -7.28 36.24
N THR A 10 -2.84 -6.67 37.23
CA THR A 10 -4.21 -6.96 37.68
C THR A 10 -5.12 -5.80 37.29
N VAL A 11 -6.16 -6.06 36.49
CA VAL A 11 -7.53 -5.45 36.47
C VAL A 11 -8.28 -5.98 35.22
N PRO A 12 -9.62 -5.86 35.09
CA PRO A 12 -10.71 -5.92 36.08
C PRO A 12 -11.89 -6.81 35.59
N ARG A 13 -12.84 -7.19 36.45
CA ARG A 13 -14.21 -7.50 35.99
C ARG A 13 -15.25 -7.33 37.11
N VAL A 14 -16.02 -6.25 37.03
CA VAL A 14 -17.19 -5.99 37.88
C VAL A 14 -18.47 -6.42 37.15
N THR A 15 -19.13 -7.39 37.77
CA THR A 15 -20.57 -7.63 37.98
C THR A 15 -21.62 -6.91 37.11
N LEU A 16 -22.47 -7.71 36.45
CA LEU A 16 -23.85 -7.37 36.05
C LEU A 16 -24.82 -8.23 36.86
N PRO A 17 -25.94 -7.67 37.37
CA PRO A 17 -27.23 -8.32 37.10
C PRO A 17 -28.36 -7.30 36.89
N GLY A 18 -29.26 -7.60 35.95
CA GLY A 18 -30.47 -6.82 35.71
C GLY A 18 -31.44 -7.58 34.80
N VAL A 19 -32.37 -8.30 35.43
CA VAL A 19 -33.52 -8.98 34.85
C VAL A 19 -34.64 -7.97 34.54
N THR A 20 -35.40 -8.13 33.44
CA THR A 20 -36.87 -8.28 33.44
C THR A 20 -37.49 -8.30 32.03
N THR A 21 -38.25 -9.37 31.80
CA THR A 21 -39.46 -9.55 30.96
C THR A 21 -40.26 -8.28 30.65
N THR A 22 -40.76 -8.13 29.41
CA THR A 22 -42.20 -8.04 29.08
C THR A 22 -42.46 -7.89 27.57
N LYS A 23 -43.35 -8.75 27.10
CA LYS A 23 -43.99 -8.89 25.79
C LYS A 23 -45.10 -7.83 25.60
N VAL A 24 -45.18 -7.22 24.41
CA VAL A 24 -46.44 -6.71 23.85
C VAL A 24 -46.37 -6.70 22.31
N PRO A 25 -47.26 -7.43 21.61
CA PRO A 25 -47.55 -7.19 20.20
C PRO A 25 -48.79 -6.29 20.07
N SER A 26 -48.84 -5.44 19.04
CA SER A 26 -50.02 -5.16 18.19
C SER A 26 -49.84 -3.86 17.40
N THR A 27 -49.74 -3.97 16.07
CA THR A 27 -50.33 -3.02 15.13
C THR A 27 -51.69 -3.58 14.70
N PRO A 28 -52.68 -2.72 14.44
CA PRO A 28 -53.09 -2.60 13.04
C PRO A 28 -53.46 -1.17 12.59
N THR A 29 -53.09 -0.90 11.33
CA THR A 29 -53.87 -0.20 10.29
C THR A 29 -54.68 1.04 10.67
N SER A 30 -54.23 2.19 10.13
CA SER A 30 -55.15 3.19 9.58
C SER A 30 -54.61 3.64 8.22
N ALA A 31 -55.44 3.42 7.19
CA ALA A 31 -55.18 3.71 5.79
C ALA A 31 -55.98 4.95 5.37
N ALA A 32 -55.33 5.91 4.70
CA ALA A 32 -55.88 6.83 3.70
C ALA A 32 -54.76 7.84 3.32
N ALA A 33 -54.01 7.60 2.25
CA ALA A 33 -54.27 8.08 0.89
C ALA A 33 -53.93 9.57 0.66
N LEU A 34 -52.82 9.83 -0.03
CA LEU A 34 -52.79 10.44 -1.38
C LEU A 34 -51.33 10.40 -1.95
N PRO A 35 -51.15 10.39 -3.28
CA PRO A 35 -49.95 9.88 -3.96
C PRO A 35 -49.09 11.01 -4.55
N HIS A 36 -47.78 11.03 -4.31
CA HIS A 36 -46.84 11.89 -5.04
C HIS A 36 -45.71 11.07 -5.66
N ARG A 37 -45.96 10.67 -6.91
CA ARG A 37 -45.07 10.89 -8.07
C ARG A 37 -43.59 10.54 -7.88
N ASP A 38 -43.24 9.29 -8.13
CA ASP A 38 -42.03 9.00 -8.91
C ASP A 38 -42.32 9.37 -10.38
N PRO A 39 -41.37 9.93 -11.17
CA PRO A 39 -40.06 9.29 -11.36
C PRO A 39 -38.85 10.21 -11.58
N ALA A 40 -37.67 9.61 -11.43
CA ALA A 40 -36.38 9.98 -12.04
C ALA A 40 -35.64 11.21 -11.48
N PHE A 41 -34.31 11.07 -11.43
CA PHE A 41 -33.28 11.90 -10.79
C PHE A 41 -33.15 11.62 -9.29
N ASP A 42 -32.20 10.82 -8.82
CA ASP A 42 -30.77 10.96 -9.11
C ASP A 42 -30.07 9.61 -8.97
N LEU A 43 -29.65 9.02 -10.09
CA LEU A 43 -28.54 8.08 -10.06
C LEU A 43 -27.25 8.89 -10.06
N PRO A 44 -26.39 8.68 -9.05
CA PRO A 44 -25.00 8.44 -9.35
C PRO A 44 -24.54 7.14 -8.66
N ALA A 45 -25.24 6.04 -8.92
CA ALA A 45 -24.60 4.71 -8.81
C ALA A 45 -23.68 4.43 -10.02
N GLN A 46 -23.69 5.28 -11.06
CA GLN A 46 -22.84 5.17 -12.26
C GLN A 46 -21.44 5.81 -12.15
N ARG A 47 -21.00 6.32 -10.99
CA ARG A 47 -19.64 6.88 -10.84
C ARG A 47 -18.65 6.00 -10.08
N ARG A 48 -18.96 4.70 -9.93
CA ARG A 48 -18.02 3.70 -9.38
C ARG A 48 -17.22 2.94 -10.45
N THR A 49 -17.26 3.34 -11.72
CA THR A 49 -16.71 2.51 -12.81
C THR A 49 -15.79 3.24 -13.79
N ARG A 50 -14.91 4.14 -13.33
CA ARG A 50 -13.77 4.61 -14.16
C ARG A 50 -12.53 5.17 -13.42
N SER A 51 -12.41 4.99 -12.11
CA SER A 51 -11.29 5.56 -11.32
C SER A 51 -10.70 4.59 -10.29
N ASP A 52 -10.79 3.28 -10.52
CA ASP A 52 -10.24 2.24 -9.62
C ASP A 52 -8.70 2.14 -9.66
N ALA A 53 -8.02 3.08 -10.32
CA ALA A 53 -6.59 3.24 -10.12
C ALA A 53 -6.40 3.92 -8.76
N PRO A 54 -5.59 3.37 -7.85
CA PRO A 54 -5.31 4.02 -6.57
C PRO A 54 -4.81 5.44 -6.85
N ASP A 55 -5.38 6.43 -6.17
CA ASP A 55 -4.90 7.81 -6.27
C ASP A 55 -3.51 7.92 -5.64
N TRP A 56 -2.72 8.89 -6.07
CA TRP A 56 -1.40 9.17 -5.47
C TRP A 56 -1.46 9.35 -3.95
N THR A 57 -2.57 9.91 -3.45
CA THR A 57 -2.80 10.05 -2.01
C THR A 57 -3.00 8.69 -1.32
N ASP A 58 -3.74 7.76 -1.92
CA ASP A 58 -3.93 6.42 -1.36
C ASP A 58 -2.61 5.65 -1.32
N LEU A 59 -1.84 5.68 -2.41
CA LEU A 59 -0.53 5.06 -2.47
C LEU A 59 0.40 5.60 -1.38
N THR A 60 0.48 6.92 -1.22
CA THR A 60 1.37 7.54 -0.22
C THR A 60 0.90 7.34 1.22
N GLU A 61 -0.40 7.22 1.47
CA GLU A 61 -0.92 6.81 2.79
C GLU A 61 -0.58 5.34 3.09
N ARG A 62 -0.72 4.43 2.12
CA ARG A 62 -0.31 3.02 2.29
C ARG A 62 1.20 2.89 2.54
N VAL A 63 2.03 3.70 1.86
CA VAL A 63 3.47 3.77 2.15
C VAL A 63 3.73 4.36 3.53
N LYS A 64 2.99 5.41 3.94
CA LYS A 64 3.08 5.98 5.28
C LYS A 64 2.89 4.91 6.35
N ASP A 65 1.88 4.07 6.17
CA ASP A 65 1.53 3.02 7.13
C ASP A 65 2.52 1.85 7.08
N ALA A 66 2.92 1.40 5.89
CA ALA A 66 3.89 0.32 5.71
C ALA A 66 5.29 0.69 6.27
N GLY A 67 5.75 1.89 5.95
CA GLY A 67 7.02 2.45 6.41
C GLY A 67 6.87 3.36 7.61
N GLN A 68 5.82 3.21 8.44
CA GLN A 68 5.64 3.91 9.72
C GLN A 68 6.13 5.38 9.75
N TYR A 69 5.88 6.13 8.67
CA TYR A 69 6.44 7.47 8.51
C TYR A 69 5.67 8.46 9.39
N PRO A 70 6.34 9.45 9.98
CA PRO A 70 5.70 10.42 10.86
C PRO A 70 4.68 11.30 10.12
N THR A 71 4.86 11.49 8.81
CA THR A 71 3.97 12.31 7.97
C THR A 71 3.81 11.71 6.57
N ARG A 72 2.67 11.97 5.92
CA ARG A 72 2.46 11.61 4.51
C ARG A 72 3.47 12.30 3.59
N ALA A 73 3.84 13.55 3.87
CA ALA A 73 4.79 14.29 3.05
C ALA A 73 6.16 13.61 2.98
N GLU A 74 6.61 13.02 4.09
CA GLU A 74 7.85 12.24 4.11
C GLU A 74 7.72 10.95 3.29
N ALA A 75 6.62 10.21 3.49
CA ALA A 75 6.32 9.01 2.71
C ALA A 75 6.25 9.32 1.21
N GLU A 76 5.63 10.44 0.81
CA GLU A 76 5.56 10.92 -0.56
C GLU A 76 6.93 11.24 -1.13
N ARG A 77 7.78 11.95 -0.39
CA ARG A 77 9.15 12.29 -0.80
C ARG A 77 9.95 11.03 -1.08
N VAL A 78 9.95 10.09 -0.13
CA VAL A 78 10.65 8.80 -0.27
C VAL A 78 10.08 7.99 -1.42
N THR A 79 8.76 7.91 -1.55
CA THR A 79 8.08 7.23 -2.67
C THR A 79 8.56 7.77 -4.00
N ARG A 80 8.58 9.09 -4.19
CA ARG A 80 9.03 9.72 -5.44
C ARG A 80 10.50 9.39 -5.74
N ILE A 81 11.37 9.38 -4.73
CA ILE A 81 12.79 9.02 -4.88
C ILE A 81 12.95 7.56 -5.29
N VAL A 82 12.27 6.64 -4.62
CA VAL A 82 12.33 5.20 -4.90
C VAL A 82 11.76 4.88 -6.28
N LEU A 83 10.60 5.46 -6.65
CA LEU A 83 10.00 5.28 -7.97
C LEU A 83 10.87 5.88 -9.08
N SER A 84 11.55 7.00 -8.82
CA SER A 84 12.52 7.58 -9.77
C SER A 84 13.73 6.64 -9.95
N ALA A 85 14.25 6.07 -8.87
CA ALA A 85 15.34 5.11 -8.96
C ALA A 85 14.89 3.85 -9.70
N LEU A 86 13.70 3.30 -9.38
CA LEU A 86 13.14 2.11 -10.00
C LEU A 86 12.90 2.31 -11.49
N GLY A 87 12.37 3.49 -11.87
CA GLY A 87 12.12 3.83 -13.27
C GLY A 87 13.36 3.71 -14.13
N GLY A 88 14.56 4.01 -13.61
CA GLY A 88 15.80 3.77 -14.36
C GLY A 88 16.07 2.29 -14.68
N HIS A 89 15.67 1.37 -13.81
CA HIS A 89 16.06 -0.05 -13.85
C HIS A 89 15.07 -0.95 -14.60
N VAL A 90 13.84 -0.48 -14.83
CA VAL A 90 12.81 -1.24 -15.52
C VAL A 90 12.92 -1.02 -17.05
N THR A 91 12.85 -2.10 -17.81
CA THR A 91 12.78 -2.16 -19.28
C THR A 91 11.57 -1.40 -19.83
N ALA A 92 11.61 -1.00 -21.10
CA ALA A 92 10.57 -0.15 -21.68
C ALA A 92 9.16 -0.79 -21.62
N ASP A 93 9.04 -2.08 -21.92
CA ASP A 93 7.76 -2.81 -21.90
C ASP A 93 7.18 -2.92 -20.48
N GLU A 94 7.95 -3.41 -19.52
CA GLU A 94 7.51 -3.52 -18.11
C GLU A 94 7.22 -2.15 -17.51
N ARG A 95 7.91 -1.09 -17.95
CA ARG A 95 7.67 0.27 -17.50
C ARG A 95 6.30 0.79 -17.92
N VAL A 96 5.86 0.45 -19.14
CA VAL A 96 4.52 0.81 -19.63
C VAL A 96 3.45 0.11 -18.79
N GLU A 97 3.64 -1.18 -18.52
CA GLU A 97 2.70 -1.95 -17.70
C GLU A 97 2.69 -1.46 -16.24
N LEU A 98 3.86 -1.15 -15.67
CA LEU A 98 3.99 -0.56 -14.34
C LEU A 98 3.32 0.83 -14.26
N ALA A 99 3.47 1.66 -15.29
CA ALA A 99 2.82 2.96 -15.39
C ALA A 99 1.29 2.85 -15.54
N ARG A 100 0.77 1.74 -16.07
CA ARG A 100 -0.68 1.49 -16.16
C ARG A 100 -1.28 0.99 -14.85
N ALA A 101 -0.50 0.25 -14.07
CA ALA A 101 -0.94 -0.30 -12.78
C ALA A 101 -0.84 0.71 -11.63
N LEU A 102 -0.07 1.79 -11.80
CA LEU A 102 0.17 2.80 -10.77
C LEU A 102 -0.63 4.09 -11.01
N PRO A 103 -0.81 4.92 -9.96
CA PRO A 103 -1.42 6.25 -10.10
C PRO A 103 -0.71 7.09 -11.16
N ASP A 104 -1.44 7.98 -11.84
CA ASP A 104 -0.91 8.87 -12.89
C ASP A 104 0.37 9.61 -12.47
N GLU A 105 0.47 10.02 -11.20
CA GLU A 105 1.66 10.70 -10.69
C GLU A 105 2.88 9.77 -10.57
N ALA A 106 2.68 8.56 -10.05
CA ALA A 106 3.71 7.53 -10.00
C ALA A 106 4.17 7.12 -11.41
N ALA A 107 3.21 6.97 -12.32
CA ALA A 107 3.45 6.69 -13.73
C ALA A 107 4.32 7.77 -14.38
N ARG A 108 4.01 9.05 -14.16
CA ARG A 108 4.82 10.18 -14.65
C ARG A 108 6.25 10.16 -14.11
N VAL A 109 6.40 9.89 -12.80
CA VAL A 109 7.72 9.81 -12.17
C VAL A 109 8.57 8.73 -12.83
N ILE A 110 8.02 7.54 -13.04
CA ILE A 110 8.71 6.41 -13.68
C ILE A 110 8.99 6.67 -15.18
N ALA A 111 8.02 7.24 -15.90
CA ALA A 111 8.14 7.52 -17.34
C ALA A 111 9.17 8.60 -17.64
N SER A 112 9.41 9.52 -16.70
CA SER A 112 10.41 10.58 -16.85
C SER A 112 11.87 10.10 -16.71
N GLN A 113 12.09 8.86 -16.27
CA GLN A 113 13.44 8.36 -15.98
C GLN A 113 14.12 7.82 -17.23
N ILE A 114 15.40 8.14 -17.39
CA ILE A 114 16.22 7.57 -18.46
C ILE A 114 16.62 6.15 -18.06
N PRO A 115 16.45 5.13 -18.94
CA PRO A 115 16.93 3.78 -18.66
C PRO A 115 18.42 3.77 -18.29
N VAL A 116 18.77 3.09 -17.21
CA VAL A 116 20.17 2.95 -16.82
C VAL A 116 20.91 2.06 -17.81
N THR A 117 22.16 2.40 -18.12
CA THR A 117 23.00 1.65 -19.06
C THR A 117 23.48 0.32 -18.47
N ARG A 118 23.44 0.17 -17.14
CA ARG A 118 23.80 -1.03 -16.40
C ARG A 118 22.78 -1.26 -15.28
N PRO A 119 22.21 -2.46 -15.14
CA PRO A 119 21.36 -2.78 -14.00
C PRO A 119 22.18 -2.78 -12.70
N LEU A 120 21.77 -1.98 -11.71
CA LEU A 120 22.37 -1.97 -10.37
C LEU A 120 21.89 -3.18 -9.58
N THR A 121 22.77 -3.75 -8.76
CA THR A 121 22.43 -4.75 -7.74
C THR A 121 21.50 -4.16 -6.67
N ALA A 122 20.84 -5.01 -5.88
CA ALA A 122 19.96 -4.55 -4.81
C ALA A 122 20.68 -3.64 -3.79
N ALA A 123 21.95 -3.91 -3.49
CA ALA A 123 22.76 -3.08 -2.61
C ALA A 123 23.08 -1.72 -3.24
N GLU A 124 23.54 -1.70 -4.49
CA GLU A 124 23.82 -0.46 -5.22
C GLU A 124 22.55 0.39 -5.41
N PHE A 125 21.39 -0.24 -5.59
CA PHE A 125 20.10 0.46 -5.63
C PHE A 125 19.79 1.18 -4.32
N VAL A 126 19.94 0.47 -3.20
CA VAL A 126 19.76 1.05 -1.86
C VAL A 126 20.75 2.18 -1.61
N GLU A 127 22.01 2.04 -2.00
CA GLU A 127 23.01 3.11 -1.91
C GLU A 127 22.64 4.31 -2.78
N SER A 128 22.14 4.07 -3.99
CA SER A 128 21.66 5.12 -4.91
C SER A 128 20.46 5.89 -4.33
N VAL A 129 19.58 5.22 -3.60
CA VAL A 129 18.45 5.85 -2.90
C VAL A 129 18.94 6.61 -1.66
N ALA A 130 19.84 6.02 -0.86
CA ALA A 130 20.44 6.67 0.30
C ALA A 130 21.13 7.98 -0.08
N ALA A 131 21.87 8.00 -1.19
CA ALA A 131 22.56 9.19 -1.70
C ALA A 131 21.61 10.32 -2.14
N ARG A 132 20.33 10.02 -2.40
CA ARG A 132 19.31 11.01 -2.78
C ARG A 132 18.48 11.52 -1.59
N ILE A 133 18.55 10.86 -0.44
CA ILE A 133 17.85 11.26 0.78
C ILE A 133 18.87 11.88 1.72
N ASP A 134 18.75 13.18 1.96
CA ASP A 134 19.63 13.92 2.87
C ASP A 134 19.70 13.26 4.26
N GLY A 135 20.89 12.85 4.69
CA GLY A 135 21.11 12.24 6.00
C GLY A 135 20.66 10.78 6.12
N SER A 136 20.23 10.13 5.03
CA SER A 136 19.89 8.70 5.07
C SER A 136 21.14 7.83 5.03
N THR A 137 21.10 6.75 5.81
CA THR A 137 22.10 5.69 5.79
C THR A 137 21.64 4.55 4.88
N PRO A 138 22.53 3.66 4.42
CA PRO A 138 22.12 2.47 3.67
C PRO A 138 21.11 1.59 4.42
N ALA A 139 21.17 1.56 5.75
CA ALA A 139 20.24 0.79 6.57
C ALA A 139 18.82 1.39 6.56
N THR A 140 18.70 2.71 6.72
CA THR A 140 17.41 3.41 6.65
C THR A 140 16.86 3.37 5.23
N ALA A 141 17.69 3.63 4.22
CA ALA A 141 17.29 3.56 2.82
C ALA A 141 16.81 2.16 2.42
N ARG A 142 17.40 1.08 2.95
CA ARG A 142 16.91 -0.28 2.70
C ARG A 142 15.49 -0.47 3.20
N TRP A 143 15.19 0.02 4.40
CA TRP A 143 13.86 -0.07 4.97
C TRP A 143 12.85 0.82 4.22
N ASP A 144 13.28 2.02 3.82
CA ASP A 144 12.50 2.94 2.99
C ASP A 144 12.11 2.31 1.66
N VAL A 145 13.11 1.77 0.96
CA VAL A 145 12.92 1.04 -0.30
C VAL A 145 11.99 -0.13 -0.10
N SER A 146 12.18 -0.92 0.96
CA SER A 146 11.34 -2.09 1.21
C SER A 146 9.87 -1.70 1.43
N SER A 147 9.63 -0.63 2.20
CA SER A 147 8.28 -0.17 2.50
C SER A 147 7.55 0.30 1.25
N VAL A 148 8.21 1.08 0.38
CA VAL A 148 7.63 1.54 -0.89
C VAL A 148 7.41 0.37 -1.84
N LEU A 149 8.41 -0.48 -2.03
CA LEU A 149 8.33 -1.58 -3.02
C LEU A 149 7.34 -2.66 -2.62
N SER A 150 7.13 -2.91 -1.32
CA SER A 150 6.06 -3.81 -0.86
C SER A 150 4.67 -3.26 -1.20
N VAL A 151 4.42 -1.96 -1.01
CA VAL A 151 3.13 -1.35 -1.40
C VAL A 151 2.94 -1.39 -2.91
N VAL A 152 3.99 -1.12 -3.69
CA VAL A 152 3.95 -1.24 -5.16
C VAL A 152 3.66 -2.68 -5.58
N ALA A 153 4.29 -3.67 -4.92
CA ALA A 153 4.05 -5.09 -5.19
C ALA A 153 2.59 -5.53 -4.94
N ASP A 154 1.90 -4.88 -4.01
CA ASP A 154 0.49 -5.14 -3.72
C ASP A 154 -0.47 -4.46 -4.72
N LEU A 155 0.02 -3.46 -5.46
CA LEU A 155 -0.77 -2.74 -6.47
C LEU A 155 -0.64 -3.33 -7.88
N ILE A 156 0.44 -4.07 -8.14
CA ILE A 156 0.70 -4.68 -9.45
C ILE A 156 0.37 -6.17 -9.46
N ASP A 157 0.05 -6.69 -10.64
CA ASP A 157 -0.16 -8.12 -10.81
C ASP A 157 1.09 -8.93 -10.48
N THR A 158 0.90 -10.12 -9.89
CA THR A 158 2.02 -11.00 -9.51
C THR A 158 2.84 -11.46 -10.73
N ASP A 159 2.22 -11.62 -11.90
CA ASP A 159 2.92 -11.89 -13.16
C ASP A 159 3.82 -10.73 -13.59
N LEU A 160 3.36 -9.48 -13.45
CA LEU A 160 4.16 -8.29 -13.74
C LEU A 160 5.35 -8.19 -12.77
N LEU A 161 5.11 -8.39 -11.47
CA LEU A 161 6.17 -8.42 -10.46
C LEU A 161 7.22 -9.50 -10.76
N THR A 162 6.78 -10.71 -11.15
CA THR A 162 7.68 -11.82 -11.48
C THR A 162 8.55 -11.50 -12.69
N ARG A 163 7.98 -10.87 -13.73
CA ARG A 163 8.75 -10.41 -14.90
C ARG A 163 9.77 -9.33 -14.54
N ILE A 164 9.37 -8.34 -13.74
CA ILE A 164 10.29 -7.30 -13.25
C ILE A 164 11.45 -7.93 -12.46
N LEU A 165 11.15 -8.84 -11.53
CA LEU A 165 12.18 -9.53 -10.74
C LEU A 165 13.11 -10.41 -11.60
N ALA A 166 12.61 -11.04 -12.66
CA ALA A 166 13.41 -11.84 -13.57
C ALA A 166 14.41 -11.02 -14.40
N GLN A 167 14.14 -9.72 -14.61
CA GLN A 167 15.05 -8.80 -15.29
C GLN A 167 16.05 -8.13 -14.33
N LEU A 168 15.77 -8.13 -13.03
CA LEU A 168 16.62 -7.51 -12.02
C LEU A 168 17.69 -8.48 -11.51
N PRO A 169 18.86 -7.98 -11.08
CA PRO A 169 19.86 -8.81 -10.42
C PRO A 169 19.29 -9.53 -9.18
N ALA A 170 19.91 -10.65 -8.83
CA ALA A 170 19.52 -11.41 -7.64
C ALA A 170 19.51 -10.53 -6.37
N GLY A 171 18.53 -10.76 -5.49
CA GLY A 171 18.39 -10.05 -4.22
C GLY A 171 17.33 -8.95 -4.19
N TYR A 172 16.80 -8.51 -5.33
CA TYR A 172 15.69 -7.54 -5.36
C TYR A 172 14.41 -8.09 -4.74
N ALA A 173 14.15 -9.39 -4.82
CA ALA A 173 12.96 -10.02 -4.23
C ALA A 173 12.77 -9.68 -2.74
N LEU A 174 13.88 -9.58 -1.99
CA LEU A 174 13.87 -9.19 -0.57
C LEU A 174 13.38 -7.74 -0.37
N LEU A 175 13.69 -6.85 -1.31
CA LEU A 175 13.25 -5.46 -1.27
C LEU A 175 11.75 -5.34 -1.58
N PHE A 176 11.16 -6.25 -2.35
CA PHE A 176 9.72 -6.29 -2.58
C PHE A 176 8.94 -6.97 -1.43
N GLY A 177 9.61 -7.31 -0.32
CA GLY A 177 9.00 -8.07 0.79
C GLY A 177 8.72 -9.54 0.44
N ARG A 178 9.22 -10.03 -0.71
CA ARG A 178 9.07 -11.43 -1.15
C ARG A 178 10.29 -12.22 -0.70
N ALA A 179 10.38 -12.49 0.60
CA ALA A 179 11.42 -13.37 1.17
C ALA A 179 11.38 -14.80 0.57
N GLU A 180 10.24 -15.21 -0.01
CA GLU A 180 9.99 -16.56 -0.50
C GLU A 180 10.27 -16.77 -2.00
N LEU A 181 10.57 -15.72 -2.78
CA LEU A 181 10.91 -15.88 -4.21
C LEU A 181 12.39 -16.21 -4.43
N SER A 182 12.96 -17.03 -3.56
CA SER A 182 14.14 -17.82 -3.89
C SER A 182 13.68 -19.22 -4.28
N PRO A 183 13.47 -19.54 -5.58
CA PRO A 183 13.94 -20.83 -6.01
C PRO A 183 15.46 -20.75 -5.96
N ALA A 184 16.03 -21.46 -5.00
CA ALA A 184 17.43 -21.85 -5.07
C ALA A 184 17.71 -22.36 -6.50
N GLN A 185 18.72 -21.79 -7.15
CA GLN A 185 19.33 -22.36 -8.33
C GLN A 185 20.78 -22.70 -8.01
#